data_AF-A0A1V4A074-F1
#
_entry.id   AF-A0A1V4A074-F1
#
_cell.length_a   1.000
_cell.length_b   1.000
_cell.length_c   1.000
_cell.angle_alpha   90.00
_cell.angle_beta   90.00
_cell.angle_gamma   90.00
#
_symmetry.space_group_name_H-M   'P 1'
#
loop_
_entity.id
_entity.type
_entity.pdbx_description
1 polymer ?
#
loop_
_entity_poly.entity_id
_entity_poly.type
_entity_poly.pdbx_seq_one_letter_code
_entity_poly.pdbx_strand_id
1 'polypeptide(L)'
;MHVPPTDSSLFHRPPPSSARRRATVLSAVSALVMSFLVFAPAGAASADVPGGGDLGPNVKVFDPSTPDIQGQVDAIFKQQESAQFGQGRYQLLFKPGTYDNINAQLGFYTSISGLGLSPDDTNINGDVTVDAGWFDGNATQNFWRSAENLALKPVSGTDRWAVSQAAPFRRMHVKGGLNLAPDGYGWASGGYIADSKIDGSVGPYSQQQWYTRDSQVGGWGNGVWNMVFSGVEGAPAQSFPEPPYTTLDTTPVSREKPFLYLDGDDYKVFVPAKRTDAHGTSWGGGTPQGESIPLDKFYVVKPGATAETINAAVKQGLHLLFTPGVYHVDRTIDIDRADTVVLGLGYATIVPDNGVTAMKVGDVDG
;
A
#
# COMPACT_ATOMS: atom_id res chain seq x y z
N MET A 1 -6.98 17.03 34.39
CA MET A 1 -6.71 15.81 35.19
C MET A 1 -7.48 15.94 36.51
N HIS A 2 -8.68 15.35 36.59
CA HIS A 2 -9.47 15.26 37.82
C HIS A 2 -10.44 14.08 37.68
N VAL A 3 -10.16 13.01 38.43
CA VAL A 3 -11.01 11.83 38.62
C VAL A 3 -11.52 11.91 40.06
N PRO A 4 -12.84 11.80 40.33
CA PRO A 4 -13.34 11.63 41.69
C PRO A 4 -13.43 10.15 42.10
N PRO A 5 -13.39 9.86 43.41
CA PRO A 5 -13.04 8.54 43.95
C PRO A 5 -14.22 7.58 44.15
N THR A 6 -13.83 6.32 44.28
CA THR A 6 -14.59 5.12 44.65
C THR A 6 -15.25 5.20 46.01
N ASP A 7 -16.49 4.73 46.09
CA ASP A 7 -17.19 4.51 47.35
C ASP A 7 -17.47 3.01 47.54
N SER A 8 -17.11 2.52 48.73
CA SER A 8 -17.20 1.12 49.14
C SER A 8 -18.09 1.05 50.38
N SER A 9 -19.22 0.33 50.30
CA SER A 9 -19.95 -0.08 51.50
C SER A 9 -20.40 -1.54 51.42
N LEU A 10 -20.02 -2.24 52.48
CA LEU A 10 -20.30 -3.61 52.88
C LEU A 10 -21.79 -3.81 53.22
N PHE A 11 -22.32 -5.03 53.11
CA PHE A 11 -23.17 -5.73 54.11
C PHE A 11 -23.45 -7.17 53.60
N HIS A 12 -22.78 -8.18 54.15
CA HIS A 12 -23.23 -9.14 55.18
C HIS A 12 -24.21 -10.25 54.72
N ARG A 13 -23.70 -11.50 54.70
CA ARG A 13 -24.44 -12.77 54.57
C ARG A 13 -24.78 -13.35 55.97
N PRO A 14 -25.90 -14.06 56.14
CA PRO A 14 -26.06 -15.04 57.21
C PRO A 14 -26.09 -16.52 56.72
N PRO A 15 -25.93 -17.50 57.63
CA PRO A 15 -25.52 -18.89 57.35
C PRO A 15 -26.69 -19.90 57.22
N PRO A 16 -26.44 -21.19 56.91
CA PRO A 16 -27.50 -22.16 56.59
C PRO A 16 -28.00 -22.93 57.82
N SER A 17 -29.25 -23.38 57.79
CA SER A 17 -29.82 -24.32 58.75
C SER A 17 -30.51 -25.50 58.06
N SER A 18 -30.16 -26.71 58.49
CA SER A 18 -30.70 -28.01 58.10
C SER A 18 -32.01 -28.37 58.82
N ALA A 19 -32.92 -29.11 58.17
CA ALA A 19 -33.35 -30.49 58.53
C ALA A 19 -34.83 -30.85 58.21
N ARG A 20 -34.99 -32.03 57.55
CA ARG A 20 -36.10 -33.04 57.64
C ARG A 20 -37.48 -32.66 57.05
N ARG A 21 -38.29 -33.52 56.41
CA ARG A 21 -38.35 -34.99 56.20
C ARG A 21 -39.37 -35.32 55.08
N ARG A 22 -39.10 -36.39 54.32
CA ARG A 22 -39.98 -37.42 53.70
C ARG A 22 -41.16 -37.02 52.79
N ALA A 23 -41.13 -37.51 51.55
CA ALA A 23 -42.08 -38.53 51.06
C ALA A 23 -41.55 -39.18 49.77
N THR A 24 -41.71 -40.50 49.70
CA THR A 24 -41.30 -41.40 48.63
C THR A 24 -42.37 -41.44 47.54
N VAL A 25 -42.00 -41.36 46.26
CA VAL A 25 -42.75 -42.00 45.16
C VAL A 25 -41.75 -42.57 44.15
N LEU A 26 -41.78 -43.90 44.03
CA LEU A 26 -41.16 -44.70 42.98
C LEU A 26 -41.87 -44.42 41.66
N SER A 27 -41.10 -44.16 40.59
CA SER A 27 -41.50 -44.48 39.21
C SER A 27 -40.24 -44.82 38.42
N ALA A 28 -39.99 -46.11 38.22
CA ALA A 28 -38.95 -46.62 37.35
C ALA A 28 -39.41 -46.51 35.89
N VAL A 29 -38.69 -45.74 35.08
CA VAL A 29 -38.81 -45.76 33.61
C VAL A 29 -37.51 -46.35 33.08
N SER A 30 -37.57 -47.60 32.63
CA SER A 30 -36.50 -48.24 31.87
C SER A 30 -36.40 -47.56 30.50
N ALA A 31 -35.30 -46.84 30.26
CA ALA A 31 -34.95 -46.35 28.94
C ALA A 31 -33.76 -47.16 28.40
N LEU A 32 -34.03 -47.80 27.26
CA LEU A 32 -33.13 -48.59 26.44
C LEU A 32 -31.92 -47.73 26.02
N VAL A 33 -30.70 -48.13 26.39
CA VAL A 33 -29.47 -47.52 25.85
C VAL A 33 -29.24 -48.09 24.45
N MET A 34 -29.71 -47.39 23.42
CA MET A 34 -29.25 -47.59 22.04
C MET A 34 -27.91 -46.87 21.86
N SER A 35 -26.85 -47.63 21.67
CA SER A 35 -25.56 -47.14 21.23
C SER A 35 -25.67 -46.59 19.81
N PHE A 36 -25.88 -45.28 19.67
CA PHE A 36 -25.65 -44.59 18.40
C PHE A 36 -24.13 -44.46 18.21
N LEU A 37 -23.57 -45.30 17.35
CA LEU A 37 -22.31 -45.00 16.66
C LEU A 37 -22.54 -43.73 15.85
N VAL A 38 -22.23 -42.58 16.43
CA VAL A 38 -22.10 -41.32 15.70
C VAL A 38 -20.89 -41.49 14.80
N PHE A 39 -21.12 -41.81 13.52
CA PHE A 39 -20.15 -41.53 12.48
C PHE A 39 -19.93 -40.01 12.50
N ALA A 40 -18.83 -39.58 13.13
CA ALA A 40 -18.31 -38.26 12.89
C ALA A 40 -18.10 -38.15 11.38
N PRO A 41 -18.65 -37.13 10.69
CA PRO A 41 -18.30 -36.92 9.31
C PRO A 41 -16.77 -36.74 9.28
N ALA A 42 -16.11 -37.55 8.47
CA ALA A 42 -14.71 -37.35 8.12
C ALA A 42 -14.56 -35.86 7.79
N GLY A 43 -13.62 -35.19 8.47
CA GLY A 43 -13.41 -33.75 8.33
C GLY A 43 -13.40 -33.41 6.85
N ALA A 44 -14.28 -32.48 6.45
CA ALA A 44 -14.18 -31.87 5.14
C ALA A 44 -12.73 -31.39 5.02
N ALA A 45 -11.96 -32.00 4.10
CA ALA A 45 -10.66 -31.47 3.73
C ALA A 45 -10.91 -29.99 3.44
N SER A 46 -10.25 -29.09 4.18
CA SER A 46 -10.38 -27.66 3.92
C SER A 46 -10.01 -27.48 2.45
N ALA A 47 -10.96 -27.03 1.62
CA ALA A 47 -10.68 -26.81 0.22
C ALA A 47 -9.45 -25.90 0.12
N ASP A 48 -8.53 -26.24 -0.78
CA ASP A 48 -7.33 -25.43 -1.01
C ASP A 48 -7.75 -23.99 -1.35
N VAL A 49 -7.04 -23.00 -0.81
CA VAL A 49 -7.30 -21.60 -1.12
C VAL A 49 -6.83 -21.38 -2.55
N PRO A 50 -7.71 -20.94 -3.47
CA PRO A 50 -7.31 -20.74 -4.85
C PRO A 50 -6.38 -19.52 -4.98
N GLY A 51 -5.35 -19.66 -5.79
CA GLY A 51 -4.53 -18.53 -6.24
C GLY A 51 -5.13 -17.85 -7.48
N GLY A 52 -4.80 -16.58 -7.67
CA GLY A 52 -5.24 -15.78 -8.81
C GLY A 52 -6.69 -15.31 -8.76
N GLY A 53 -7.21 -14.95 -9.93
CA GLY A 53 -8.57 -14.43 -10.12
C GLY A 53 -8.63 -12.94 -10.42
N ASP A 54 -9.85 -12.43 -10.60
CA ASP A 54 -10.13 -11.00 -10.79
C ASP A 54 -9.57 -10.15 -9.61
N LEU A 55 -9.17 -8.91 -9.86
CA LEU A 55 -8.61 -7.99 -8.86
C LEU A 55 -9.68 -7.16 -8.11
N GLY A 56 -10.96 -7.38 -8.41
CA GLY A 56 -12.08 -6.74 -7.72
C GLY A 56 -12.44 -5.36 -8.28
N PRO A 57 -13.59 -4.82 -7.88
CA PRO A 57 -14.19 -3.65 -8.53
C PRO A 57 -13.43 -2.34 -8.29
N ASN A 58 -12.57 -2.29 -7.27
CA ASN A 58 -11.83 -1.09 -6.89
C ASN A 58 -10.49 -0.95 -7.62
N VAL A 59 -10.12 -1.96 -8.42
CA VAL A 59 -9.02 -1.88 -9.37
C VAL A 59 -9.59 -1.50 -10.73
N LYS A 60 -9.21 -0.32 -11.22
CA LYS A 60 -9.57 0.18 -12.54
C LYS A 60 -8.41 -0.06 -13.49
N VAL A 61 -8.62 -0.88 -14.50
CA VAL A 61 -7.60 -1.23 -15.48
C VAL A 61 -7.94 -0.54 -16.79
N PHE A 62 -7.03 0.26 -17.30
CA PHE A 62 -7.15 1.00 -18.54
C PHE A 62 -6.14 0.47 -19.55
N ASP A 63 -6.54 0.40 -20.81
CA ASP A 63 -5.67 0.27 -21.97
C ASP A 63 -5.79 1.52 -22.87
N PRO A 64 -4.88 1.74 -23.85
CA PRO A 64 -4.92 2.93 -24.69
C PRO A 64 -6.22 3.13 -25.50
N SER A 65 -7.02 2.07 -25.66
CA SER A 65 -8.31 2.10 -26.37
C SER A 65 -9.52 2.27 -25.46
N THR A 66 -9.32 2.23 -24.14
CA THR A 66 -10.41 2.37 -23.18
C THR A 66 -11.07 3.74 -23.33
N PRO A 67 -12.39 3.82 -23.54
CA PRO A 67 -13.08 5.09 -23.68
C PRO A 67 -13.16 5.83 -22.34
N ASP A 68 -13.13 7.16 -22.41
CA ASP A 68 -13.39 8.05 -21.26
C ASP A 68 -12.53 7.77 -20.02
N ILE A 69 -11.22 7.51 -20.22
CA ILE A 69 -10.28 7.32 -19.10
C ILE A 69 -10.28 8.54 -18.19
N GLN A 70 -10.19 9.75 -18.76
CA GLN A 70 -10.16 10.99 -17.99
C GLN A 70 -11.42 11.15 -17.12
N GLY A 71 -12.62 10.94 -17.67
CA GLY A 71 -13.87 11.05 -16.92
C GLY A 71 -13.95 10.06 -15.76
N GLN A 72 -13.44 8.83 -15.93
CA GLN A 72 -13.37 7.84 -14.86
C GLN A 72 -12.38 8.22 -13.76
N VAL A 73 -11.21 8.73 -14.13
CA VAL A 73 -10.20 9.21 -13.17
C VAL A 73 -10.73 10.43 -12.40
N ASP A 74 -11.35 11.39 -13.09
CA ASP A 74 -11.98 12.57 -12.47
C ASP A 74 -13.09 12.20 -11.50
N ALA A 75 -13.90 11.18 -11.83
CA ALA A 75 -14.97 10.71 -10.95
C ALA A 75 -14.42 10.13 -9.64
N ILE A 76 -13.27 9.43 -9.69
CA ILE A 76 -12.59 8.91 -8.50
C ILE A 76 -11.96 10.05 -7.71
N PHE A 77 -11.28 10.98 -8.39
CA PHE A 77 -10.70 12.15 -7.75
C PHE A 77 -11.74 12.93 -6.95
N LYS A 78 -12.90 13.25 -7.54
CA LYS A 78 -13.99 13.98 -6.87
C LYS A 78 -14.51 13.28 -5.61
N GLN A 79 -14.48 11.95 -5.58
CA GLN A 79 -14.87 11.18 -4.39
C GLN A 79 -13.77 11.23 -3.31
N GLN A 80 -12.51 11.25 -3.74
CA GLN A 80 -11.36 11.03 -2.86
C GLN A 80 -10.62 12.30 -2.47
N GLU A 81 -10.83 13.43 -3.13
CA GLU A 81 -10.06 14.67 -2.96
C GLU A 81 -10.02 15.12 -1.49
N SER A 82 -11.18 15.22 -0.84
CA SER A 82 -11.30 15.64 0.56
C SER A 82 -11.64 14.49 1.52
N ALA A 83 -11.56 13.24 1.06
CA ALA A 83 -11.97 12.05 1.82
C ALA A 83 -10.87 11.52 2.76
N GLN A 84 -10.28 12.40 3.58
CA GLN A 84 -9.10 12.10 4.41
C GLN A 84 -9.25 10.85 5.27
N PHE A 85 -10.42 10.63 5.87
CA PHE A 85 -10.72 9.44 6.70
C PHE A 85 -11.82 8.56 6.08
N GLY A 86 -12.03 8.68 4.77
CA GLY A 86 -13.00 7.89 4.03
C GLY A 86 -12.59 6.42 3.87
N GLN A 87 -13.58 5.58 3.58
CA GLN A 87 -13.38 4.15 3.34
C GLN A 87 -13.02 3.81 1.88
N GLY A 88 -13.15 4.77 0.96
CA GLY A 88 -12.81 4.58 -0.46
C GLY A 88 -11.34 4.23 -0.63
N ARG A 89 -11.06 3.22 -1.45
CA ARG A 89 -9.72 2.72 -1.81
C ARG A 89 -9.73 2.43 -3.30
N TYR A 90 -8.77 2.96 -4.05
CA TYR A 90 -8.72 2.78 -5.50
C TYR A 90 -7.31 2.51 -6.00
N GLN A 91 -7.21 1.57 -6.94
CA GLN A 91 -6.02 1.37 -7.75
C GLN A 91 -6.37 1.68 -9.21
N LEU A 92 -5.59 2.55 -9.83
CA LEU A 92 -5.64 2.85 -11.26
C LEU A 92 -4.44 2.15 -11.91
N LEU A 93 -4.69 1.23 -12.83
CA LEU A 93 -3.69 0.47 -13.55
C LEU A 93 -3.76 0.81 -15.03
N PHE A 94 -2.61 1.13 -15.61
CA PHE A 94 -2.49 1.47 -17.03
C PHE A 94 -1.68 0.38 -17.73
N LYS A 95 -2.29 -0.33 -18.68
CA LYS A 95 -1.59 -1.30 -19.52
C LYS A 95 -0.45 -0.63 -20.30
N PRO A 96 0.60 -1.36 -20.71
CA PRO A 96 1.62 -0.85 -21.63
C PRO A 96 1.00 -0.16 -22.86
N GLY A 97 1.58 0.96 -23.25
CA GLY A 97 1.08 1.83 -24.32
C GLY A 97 1.24 3.31 -24.01
N THR A 98 0.63 4.14 -24.86
CA THR A 98 0.67 5.61 -24.74
C THR A 98 -0.74 6.15 -24.55
N TYR A 99 -0.90 7.06 -23.60
CA TYR A 99 -2.16 7.70 -23.24
C TYR A 99 -2.00 9.21 -23.42
N ASP A 100 -2.83 9.81 -24.26
CA ASP A 100 -2.79 11.24 -24.56
C ASP A 100 -3.85 12.01 -23.77
N ASN A 101 -3.52 13.26 -23.41
CA ASN A 101 -4.44 14.22 -22.80
C ASN A 101 -5.02 13.75 -21.45
N ILE A 102 -4.19 13.08 -20.65
CA ILE A 102 -4.55 12.65 -19.29
C ILE A 102 -3.95 13.62 -18.26
N ASN A 103 -4.78 14.18 -17.39
CA ASN A 103 -4.35 14.79 -16.14
C ASN A 103 -4.97 13.99 -14.98
N ALA A 104 -4.23 13.04 -14.47
CA ALA A 104 -4.69 12.17 -13.39
C ALA A 104 -4.47 12.83 -12.03
N GLN A 105 -5.45 13.62 -11.58
CA GLN A 105 -5.44 14.17 -10.23
C GLN A 105 -5.71 13.06 -9.21
N LEU A 106 -4.84 12.93 -8.19
CA LEU A 106 -4.97 11.88 -7.18
C LEU A 106 -5.44 12.45 -5.84
N GLY A 107 -6.59 11.96 -5.37
CA GLY A 107 -7.11 12.20 -4.03
C GLY A 107 -6.53 11.24 -2.99
N PHE A 108 -7.13 11.22 -1.79
CA PHE A 108 -6.77 10.25 -0.75
C PHE A 108 -6.97 8.80 -1.21
N TYR A 109 -6.18 7.89 -0.64
CA TYR A 109 -6.23 6.44 -0.84
C TYR A 109 -6.34 5.97 -2.30
N THR A 110 -5.65 6.68 -3.19
CA THR A 110 -5.62 6.40 -4.62
C THR A 110 -4.18 6.10 -5.02
N SER A 111 -3.97 4.94 -5.64
CA SER A 111 -2.68 4.57 -6.23
C SER A 111 -2.83 4.50 -7.74
N ILE A 112 -1.84 5.00 -8.48
CA ILE A 112 -1.77 4.90 -9.93
C ILE A 112 -0.47 4.21 -10.33
N SER A 113 -0.54 3.26 -11.25
CA SER A 113 0.67 2.62 -11.75
C SER A 113 0.55 2.06 -13.16
N GLY A 114 1.68 2.00 -13.85
CA GLY A 114 1.80 1.30 -15.13
C GLY A 114 2.03 -0.20 -14.94
N LEU A 115 1.51 -0.99 -15.88
CA LEU A 115 1.63 -2.45 -15.91
C LEU A 115 2.76 -2.93 -16.84
N GLY A 116 3.68 -2.05 -17.22
CA GLY A 116 4.92 -2.42 -17.90
C GLY A 116 5.95 -3.06 -16.96
N LEU A 117 7.01 -3.63 -17.53
CA LEU A 117 8.17 -4.02 -16.72
C LEU A 117 9.10 -2.82 -16.51
N SER A 118 9.10 -1.87 -17.44
CA SER A 118 9.80 -0.58 -17.38
C SER A 118 8.80 0.58 -17.29
N PRO A 119 9.14 1.72 -16.66
CA PRO A 119 8.30 2.92 -16.70
C PRO A 119 7.97 3.39 -18.11
N ASP A 120 8.93 3.26 -19.03
CA ASP A 120 8.78 3.67 -20.43
C ASP A 120 7.86 2.76 -21.27
N ASP A 121 7.39 1.64 -20.73
CA ASP A 121 6.37 0.81 -21.38
C ASP A 121 4.98 1.44 -21.25
N THR A 122 4.75 2.31 -20.26
CA THR A 122 3.47 2.98 -20.01
C THR A 122 3.66 4.49 -19.98
N ASN A 123 3.38 5.15 -21.10
CA ASN A 123 3.61 6.58 -21.30
C ASN A 123 2.31 7.38 -21.14
N ILE A 124 2.33 8.38 -20.27
CA ILE A 124 1.28 9.39 -20.15
C ILE A 124 1.79 10.68 -20.79
N ASN A 125 1.23 11.07 -21.93
CA ASN A 125 1.38 12.41 -22.50
C ASN A 125 0.42 13.35 -21.77
N GLY A 126 0.86 13.75 -20.58
CA GLY A 126 0.08 14.45 -19.59
C GLY A 126 0.71 14.30 -18.21
N ASP A 127 -0.12 14.41 -17.17
CA ASP A 127 0.31 14.67 -15.80
C ASP A 127 -0.32 13.67 -14.81
N VAL A 128 0.40 13.39 -13.73
CA VAL A 128 -0.11 12.64 -12.57
C VAL A 128 -0.01 13.55 -11.37
N THR A 129 -1.10 14.27 -11.11
CA THR A 129 -1.06 15.49 -10.30
C THR A 129 -1.53 15.27 -8.88
N VAL A 130 -0.81 15.87 -7.93
CA VAL A 130 -1.36 16.20 -6.61
C VAL A 130 -1.18 17.70 -6.40
N ASP A 131 -2.26 18.38 -6.02
CA ASP A 131 -2.25 19.76 -5.55
C ASP A 131 -3.07 19.88 -4.25
N ALA A 132 -3.18 21.09 -3.70
CA ALA A 132 -3.79 21.32 -2.39
C ALA A 132 -5.05 22.21 -2.45
N GLY A 133 -5.78 22.20 -3.57
CA GLY A 133 -7.00 23.01 -3.74
C GLY A 133 -8.05 22.76 -2.65
N TRP A 134 -8.23 21.51 -2.22
CA TRP A 134 -9.18 21.13 -1.17
C TRP A 134 -8.90 21.73 0.21
N PHE A 135 -7.67 22.19 0.44
CA PHE A 135 -7.23 22.77 1.70
C PHE A 135 -6.48 24.09 1.47
N ASP A 136 -7.02 24.93 0.58
CA ASP A 136 -6.59 26.32 0.34
C ASP A 136 -5.09 26.48 0.04
N GLY A 137 -4.51 25.54 -0.73
CA GLY A 137 -3.08 25.55 -1.08
C GLY A 137 -2.16 25.00 0.00
N ASN A 138 -2.69 24.50 1.12
CA ASN A 138 -1.92 23.86 2.19
C ASN A 138 -1.81 22.34 1.95
N ALA A 139 -0.64 21.88 1.51
CA ALA A 139 -0.37 20.47 1.20
C ALA A 139 -0.04 19.62 2.44
N THR A 140 -0.02 20.17 3.66
CA THR A 140 0.37 19.44 4.90
C THR A 140 -0.48 18.22 5.22
N GLN A 141 -1.62 18.04 4.54
CA GLN A 141 -2.53 16.90 4.72
C GLN A 141 -2.69 16.02 3.47
N ASN A 142 -1.88 16.24 2.43
CA ASN A 142 -1.89 15.42 1.22
C ASN A 142 -1.19 14.07 1.44
N PHE A 143 -1.87 13.19 2.17
CA PHE A 143 -1.40 11.86 2.54
C PHE A 143 -1.95 10.76 1.63
N TRP A 144 -1.42 9.55 1.85
CA TRP A 144 -1.97 8.26 1.45
C TRP A 144 -2.36 8.17 -0.03
N ARG A 145 -1.42 8.40 -0.93
CA ARG A 145 -1.55 8.19 -2.39
C ARG A 145 -0.24 7.72 -3.00
N SER A 146 -0.21 7.17 -4.19
CA SER A 146 1.07 6.72 -4.77
C SER A 146 1.07 6.75 -6.28
N ALA A 147 2.26 6.97 -6.85
CA ALA A 147 2.53 6.84 -8.28
C ALA A 147 3.70 5.87 -8.48
N GLU A 148 3.53 4.91 -9.40
CA GLU A 148 4.56 3.89 -9.65
C GLU A 148 4.65 3.46 -11.12
N ASN A 149 5.87 3.26 -11.63
CA ASN A 149 6.12 2.56 -12.91
C ASN A 149 5.44 3.20 -14.13
N LEU A 150 5.57 4.51 -14.28
CA LEU A 150 5.01 5.29 -15.39
C LEU A 150 6.06 6.25 -15.95
N ALA A 151 6.00 6.48 -17.26
CA ALA A 151 6.67 7.60 -17.91
C ALA A 151 5.69 8.75 -18.11
N LEU A 152 6.05 9.95 -17.67
CA LEU A 152 5.25 11.16 -17.80
C LEU A 152 5.91 12.11 -18.79
N LYS A 153 5.11 12.69 -19.69
CA LYS A 153 5.49 13.84 -20.51
C LYS A 153 4.53 14.98 -20.16
N PRO A 154 4.84 15.75 -19.10
CA PRO A 154 3.93 16.74 -18.53
C PRO A 154 3.54 17.80 -19.55
N VAL A 155 2.28 18.24 -19.57
CA VAL A 155 1.81 19.17 -20.63
C VAL A 155 2.54 20.50 -20.62
N SER A 156 2.94 20.97 -19.44
CA SER A 156 3.67 22.23 -19.23
C SER A 156 5.20 22.05 -19.27
N GLY A 157 5.68 20.81 -19.42
CA GLY A 157 7.07 20.42 -19.20
C GLY A 157 7.44 20.21 -17.73
N THR A 158 6.52 20.41 -16.78
CA THR A 158 6.72 20.10 -15.35
C THR A 158 5.48 19.45 -14.75
N ASP A 159 5.64 18.26 -14.15
CA ASP A 159 4.60 17.58 -13.37
C ASP A 159 4.51 18.14 -11.95
N ARG A 160 3.37 18.05 -11.27
CA ARG A 160 3.21 18.51 -9.88
C ARG A 160 2.81 17.38 -8.94
N TRP A 161 3.67 17.09 -7.97
CA TRP A 161 3.45 16.11 -6.90
C TRP A 161 3.48 16.78 -5.52
N ALA A 162 2.50 17.66 -5.24
CA ALA A 162 2.42 18.45 -4.02
C ALA A 162 1.91 17.64 -2.82
N VAL A 163 2.74 16.75 -2.30
CA VAL A 163 2.36 15.80 -1.25
C VAL A 163 2.98 16.12 0.12
N SER A 164 2.49 15.43 1.15
CA SER A 164 3.17 15.31 2.45
C SER A 164 3.56 13.85 2.71
N GLN A 165 3.43 13.34 3.94
CA GLN A 165 3.86 11.97 4.29
C GLN A 165 2.99 10.89 3.63
N ALA A 166 3.53 9.67 3.57
CA ALA A 166 2.86 8.49 3.00
C ALA A 166 2.35 8.72 1.57
N ALA A 167 3.19 9.31 0.72
CA ALA A 167 2.87 9.57 -0.69
C ALA A 167 4.05 9.23 -1.63
N PRO A 168 4.46 7.95 -1.73
CA PRO A 168 5.66 7.56 -2.45
C PRO A 168 5.51 7.78 -3.97
N PHE A 169 6.60 8.23 -4.56
CA PHE A 169 6.80 8.35 -6.00
C PHE A 169 7.94 7.41 -6.40
N ARG A 170 7.61 6.26 -6.99
CA ARG A 170 8.58 5.16 -7.21
C ARG A 170 8.67 4.80 -8.67
N ARG A 171 9.87 4.50 -9.17
CA ARG A 171 10.00 3.91 -10.50
C ARG A 171 9.34 4.77 -11.59
N MET A 172 9.52 6.08 -11.53
CA MET A 172 8.89 7.02 -12.47
C MET A 172 9.93 7.56 -13.45
N HIS A 173 9.51 7.83 -14.69
CA HIS A 173 10.31 8.55 -15.67
C HIS A 173 9.61 9.87 -16.04
N VAL A 174 10.02 10.97 -15.43
CA VAL A 174 9.47 12.30 -15.74
C VAL A 174 10.32 12.92 -16.85
N LYS A 175 9.77 12.99 -18.07
CA LYS A 175 10.38 13.60 -19.26
C LYS A 175 10.20 15.13 -19.22
N GLY A 176 10.65 15.73 -18.13
CA GLY A 176 10.42 17.13 -17.75
C GLY A 176 10.89 17.42 -16.33
N GLY A 177 10.48 18.57 -15.78
CA GLY A 177 10.67 18.91 -14.37
C GLY A 177 9.64 18.25 -13.45
N LEU A 178 9.91 18.28 -12.15
CA LEU A 178 8.98 17.82 -11.11
C LEU A 178 8.87 18.87 -10.00
N ASN A 179 7.68 19.45 -9.85
CA ASN A 179 7.36 20.41 -8.79
C ASN A 179 6.76 19.67 -7.59
N LEU A 180 7.31 19.87 -6.39
CA LEU A 180 6.84 19.21 -5.18
C LEU A 180 6.02 20.14 -4.28
N ALA A 181 5.85 21.40 -4.64
CA ALA A 181 5.04 22.37 -3.89
C ALA A 181 3.64 22.53 -4.50
N PRO A 182 2.64 22.84 -3.67
CA PRO A 182 1.32 23.20 -4.17
C PRO A 182 1.38 24.54 -4.91
N ASP A 183 0.35 24.83 -5.69
CA ASP A 183 0.20 26.15 -6.28
C ASP A 183 0.22 27.24 -5.19
N GLY A 184 0.99 28.31 -5.40
CA GLY A 184 1.19 29.37 -4.42
C GLY A 184 2.23 29.10 -3.32
N TYR A 185 2.93 27.97 -3.33
CA TYR A 185 4.00 27.63 -2.37
C TYR A 185 3.55 27.61 -0.91
N GLY A 186 2.30 27.15 -0.67
CA GLY A 186 1.80 26.90 0.67
C GLY A 186 2.61 25.82 1.42
N TRP A 187 2.26 25.57 2.68
CA TRP A 187 2.98 24.61 3.51
C TRP A 187 2.92 23.19 2.93
N ALA A 188 4.06 22.51 2.94
CA ALA A 188 4.17 21.13 2.48
C ALA A 188 5.25 20.38 3.30
N SER A 189 5.03 19.10 3.59
CA SER A 189 5.88 18.30 4.49
C SER A 189 6.08 16.88 3.95
N GLY A 190 6.50 16.80 2.69
CA GLY A 190 6.92 15.57 2.03
C GLY A 190 8.30 15.12 2.50
N GLY A 191 8.96 14.20 1.80
CA GLY A 191 8.45 13.37 0.74
C GLY A 191 9.46 12.28 0.40
N TYR A 192 9.07 11.39 -0.52
CA TYR A 192 9.87 10.21 -0.85
C TYR A 192 9.86 9.94 -2.36
N ILE A 193 11.05 9.97 -2.96
CA ILE A 193 11.29 9.53 -4.34
C ILE A 193 12.28 8.35 -4.31
N ALA A 194 12.01 7.31 -5.07
CA ALA A 194 12.96 6.22 -5.27
C ALA A 194 12.91 5.65 -6.69
N ASP A 195 14.04 5.09 -7.13
CA ASP A 195 14.15 4.38 -8.40
C ASP A 195 13.65 5.20 -9.61
N SER A 196 13.75 6.53 -9.56
CA SER A 196 13.10 7.40 -10.54
C SER A 196 14.12 8.17 -11.36
N LYS A 197 13.74 8.51 -12.60
CA LYS A 197 14.49 9.40 -13.48
C LYS A 197 13.65 10.63 -13.75
N ILE A 198 14.18 11.80 -13.39
CA ILE A 198 13.59 13.10 -13.69
C ILE A 198 14.56 13.82 -14.63
N ASP A 199 14.19 13.96 -15.90
CA ASP A 199 15.08 14.52 -16.92
C ASP A 199 15.39 16.01 -16.66
N GLY A 200 14.44 16.73 -16.09
CA GLY A 200 14.58 18.13 -15.70
C GLY A 200 15.00 18.32 -14.24
N SER A 201 14.74 19.51 -13.72
CA SER A 201 15.01 19.84 -12.32
C SER A 201 13.83 19.45 -11.42
N VAL A 202 14.13 18.92 -10.25
CA VAL A 202 13.17 18.79 -9.16
C VAL A 202 13.13 20.10 -8.38
N GLY A 203 11.93 20.67 -8.21
CA GLY A 203 11.69 21.92 -7.49
C GLY A 203 10.91 21.69 -6.20
N PRO A 204 11.55 21.63 -5.03
CA PRO A 204 10.85 21.47 -3.75
C PRO A 204 10.13 22.72 -3.26
N TYR A 205 10.68 23.90 -3.55
CA TYR A 205 10.20 25.22 -3.13
C TYR A 205 9.91 25.28 -1.61
N SER A 206 8.64 25.26 -1.20
CA SER A 206 8.21 25.36 0.20
C SER A 206 8.26 24.04 0.98
N GLN A 207 8.61 22.92 0.33
CA GLN A 207 8.75 21.62 0.99
C GLN A 207 9.79 21.67 2.11
N GLN A 208 9.35 21.33 3.32
CA GLN A 208 10.18 21.38 4.52
C GLN A 208 11.39 20.44 4.42
N GLN A 209 11.16 19.20 3.99
CA GLN A 209 12.19 18.16 3.87
C GLN A 209 11.87 17.21 2.71
N TRP A 210 12.86 16.39 2.32
CA TRP A 210 12.66 15.33 1.34
C TRP A 210 13.74 14.23 1.46
N TYR A 211 13.38 13.00 1.10
CA TYR A 211 14.34 11.92 0.87
C TYR A 211 14.22 11.37 -0.56
N THR A 212 15.35 11.32 -1.27
CA THR A 212 15.46 10.72 -2.60
C THR A 212 16.55 9.66 -2.59
N ARG A 213 16.27 8.46 -3.13
CA ARG A 213 17.29 7.41 -3.25
C ARG A 213 17.33 6.77 -4.63
N ASP A 214 18.49 6.25 -4.99
CA ASP A 214 18.71 5.35 -6.13
C ASP A 214 18.03 5.86 -7.40
N SER A 215 18.26 7.13 -7.72
CA SER A 215 17.49 7.88 -8.73
C SER A 215 18.43 8.72 -9.58
N GLN A 216 17.90 9.33 -10.63
CA GLN A 216 18.59 10.29 -11.47
C GLN A 216 17.75 11.57 -11.59
N VAL A 217 18.36 12.73 -11.37
CA VAL A 217 17.72 14.04 -11.55
C VAL A 217 18.59 14.92 -12.46
N GLY A 218 17.96 15.70 -13.34
CA GLY A 218 18.67 16.71 -14.13
C GLY A 218 19.17 17.89 -13.27
N GLY A 219 18.55 18.10 -12.11
CA GLY A 219 18.98 19.06 -11.09
C GLY A 219 18.05 19.09 -9.89
N TRP A 220 18.44 19.85 -8.86
CA TRP A 220 17.66 20.05 -7.64
C TRP A 220 17.63 21.53 -7.26
N GLY A 221 16.43 22.10 -7.16
CA GLY A 221 16.22 23.55 -7.11
C GLY A 221 16.62 24.23 -5.80
N ASN A 222 16.23 23.69 -4.64
CA ASN A 222 16.49 24.29 -3.32
C ASN A 222 16.38 23.28 -2.17
N GLY A 223 16.84 23.67 -0.98
CA GLY A 223 16.56 22.99 0.29
C GLY A 223 16.00 23.96 1.32
N VAL A 224 15.03 23.51 2.14
CA VAL A 224 14.45 24.33 3.21
C VAL A 224 15.04 23.92 4.56
N TRP A 225 14.72 22.74 5.09
CA TRP A 225 15.26 22.28 6.37
C TRP A 225 16.15 21.05 6.25
N ASN A 226 15.78 20.06 5.44
CA ASN A 226 16.56 18.84 5.29
C ASN A 226 16.26 18.12 3.97
N MET A 227 17.15 18.19 2.98
CA MET A 227 17.03 17.38 1.76
C MET A 227 18.13 16.31 1.76
N VAL A 228 17.72 15.05 1.74
CA VAL A 228 18.61 13.90 1.86
C VAL A 228 18.62 13.10 0.57
N PHE A 229 19.82 12.72 0.12
CA PHE A 229 20.08 11.95 -1.08
C PHE A 229 20.99 10.77 -0.77
N SER A 230 20.67 9.59 -1.29
CA SER A 230 21.60 8.44 -1.28
C SER A 230 21.55 7.71 -2.62
N GLY A 231 22.69 7.54 -3.30
CA GLY A 231 22.69 6.88 -4.60
C GLY A 231 22.00 7.66 -5.72
N VAL A 232 22.00 9.00 -5.64
CA VAL A 232 21.26 9.85 -6.58
C VAL A 232 22.20 10.53 -7.58
N GLU A 233 22.08 10.16 -8.84
CA GLU A 233 22.76 10.81 -9.95
C GLU A 233 22.20 12.23 -10.16
N GLY A 234 23.09 13.22 -10.22
CA GLY A 234 22.71 14.62 -10.39
C GLY A 234 22.22 15.32 -9.10
N ALA A 235 22.29 14.66 -7.94
CA ALA A 235 22.06 15.32 -6.67
C ALA A 235 23.09 16.43 -6.40
N PRO A 236 22.73 17.49 -5.64
CA PRO A 236 23.68 18.49 -5.21
C PRO A 236 24.72 17.86 -4.27
N ALA A 237 25.95 18.37 -4.30
CA ALA A 237 26.99 17.93 -3.38
C ALA A 237 26.60 18.20 -1.92
N GLN A 238 27.15 17.39 -1.00
CA GLN A 238 27.01 17.58 0.44
C GLN A 238 27.36 19.03 0.84
N SER A 239 26.44 19.73 1.51
CA SER A 239 26.64 21.15 1.86
C SER A 239 26.03 21.58 3.19
N PHE A 240 25.42 20.65 3.95
CA PHE A 240 24.91 20.97 5.28
C PHE A 240 25.99 21.67 6.13
N PRO A 241 25.69 22.80 6.81
CA PRO A 241 24.34 23.28 7.13
C PRO A 241 23.63 24.13 6.07
N GLU A 242 24.33 24.83 5.16
CA GLU A 242 23.71 25.81 4.25
C GLU A 242 24.30 25.73 2.83
N PRO A 243 23.50 25.34 1.81
CA PRO A 243 22.13 24.82 1.92
C PRO A 243 22.09 23.45 2.63
N PRO A 244 20.95 23.05 3.24
CA PRO A 244 20.86 21.87 4.10
C PRO A 244 20.73 20.56 3.29
N TYR A 245 21.73 20.27 2.46
CA TYR A 245 21.83 19.04 1.68
C TYR A 245 22.69 18.01 2.39
N THR A 246 22.11 16.83 2.61
CA THR A 246 22.83 15.62 3.02
C THR A 246 22.91 14.67 1.84
N THR A 247 24.11 14.44 1.30
CA THR A 247 24.29 13.68 0.06
C THR A 247 25.28 12.55 0.27
N LEU A 248 24.82 11.33 0.01
CA LEU A 248 25.62 10.11 0.03
C LEU A 248 25.73 9.55 -1.39
N ASP A 249 26.94 9.13 -1.76
CA ASP A 249 27.21 8.57 -3.08
C ASP A 249 26.41 7.29 -3.35
N THR A 250 26.13 6.48 -2.32
CA THR A 250 25.39 5.23 -2.48
C THR A 250 24.33 5.05 -1.39
N THR A 251 23.30 4.27 -1.70
CA THR A 251 22.47 3.64 -0.67
C THR A 251 23.12 2.29 -0.30
N PRO A 252 23.56 2.07 0.95
CA PRO A 252 24.36 0.88 1.30
C PRO A 252 23.68 -0.44 0.94
N VAL A 253 22.38 -0.53 1.15
CA VAL A 253 21.55 -1.65 0.68
C VAL A 253 20.15 -1.15 0.37
N SER A 254 19.64 -1.52 -0.79
CA SER A 254 18.24 -1.29 -1.16
C SER A 254 17.70 -2.47 -1.98
N ARG A 255 16.39 -2.69 -1.89
CA ARG A 255 15.66 -3.59 -2.77
C ARG A 255 14.41 -2.84 -3.20
N GLU A 256 14.19 -2.73 -4.51
CA GLU A 256 13.02 -2.02 -5.00
C GLU A 256 11.73 -2.79 -4.64
N LYS A 257 10.65 -2.05 -4.47
CA LYS A 257 9.36 -2.63 -4.06
C LYS A 257 8.87 -3.58 -5.16
N PRO A 258 8.34 -4.78 -4.82
CA PRO A 258 7.62 -5.60 -5.77
C PRO A 258 6.42 -4.86 -6.38
N PHE A 259 6.14 -5.07 -7.65
CA PHE A 259 5.03 -4.41 -8.35
C PHE A 259 4.32 -5.34 -9.32
N LEU A 260 3.02 -5.09 -9.52
CA LEU A 260 2.19 -5.81 -10.47
C LEU A 260 2.49 -5.31 -11.88
N TYR A 261 2.64 -6.22 -12.84
CA TYR A 261 2.81 -5.91 -14.25
C TYR A 261 2.14 -6.98 -15.13
N LEU A 262 2.08 -6.72 -16.44
CA LEU A 262 1.59 -7.66 -17.45
C LEU A 262 2.76 -8.24 -18.26
N ASP A 263 2.79 -9.57 -18.37
CA ASP A 263 3.60 -10.30 -19.35
C ASP A 263 2.66 -10.85 -20.43
N GLY A 264 2.54 -10.12 -21.54
CA GLY A 264 1.42 -10.31 -22.46
C GLY A 264 0.10 -9.93 -21.79
N ASP A 265 -0.82 -10.90 -21.66
CA ASP A 265 -2.09 -10.72 -20.96
C ASP A 265 -2.07 -11.28 -19.52
N ASP A 266 -0.97 -11.90 -19.10
CA ASP A 266 -0.86 -12.54 -17.79
C ASP A 266 -0.36 -11.56 -16.74
N TYR A 267 -1.11 -11.42 -15.64
CA TYR A 267 -0.67 -10.69 -14.47
C TYR A 267 0.46 -11.43 -13.75
N LYS A 268 1.53 -10.70 -13.45
CA LYS A 268 2.66 -11.16 -12.65
C LYS A 268 3.08 -10.08 -11.66
N VAL A 269 3.71 -10.48 -10.57
CA VAL A 269 4.40 -9.57 -9.65
C VAL A 269 5.88 -9.71 -9.88
N PHE A 270 6.53 -8.62 -10.30
CA PHE A 270 7.98 -8.57 -10.38
C PHE A 270 8.55 -8.29 -8.99
N VAL A 271 9.53 -9.08 -8.56
CA VAL A 271 10.24 -8.98 -7.28
C VAL A 271 11.69 -8.58 -7.58
N PRO A 272 12.03 -7.29 -7.48
CA PRO A 272 13.37 -6.81 -7.79
C PRO A 272 14.46 -7.46 -6.92
N ALA A 273 15.60 -7.75 -7.51
CA ALA A 273 16.78 -8.20 -6.79
C ALA A 273 17.32 -7.11 -5.86
N LYS A 274 17.87 -7.52 -4.72
CA LYS A 274 18.58 -6.63 -3.79
C LYS A 274 19.82 -6.04 -4.47
N ARG A 275 20.05 -4.74 -4.27
CA ARG A 275 21.28 -4.02 -4.65
C ARG A 275 22.04 -3.61 -3.39
N THR A 276 23.36 -3.76 -3.42
CA THR A 276 24.29 -3.20 -2.43
C THR A 276 25.03 -2.05 -3.06
N ASP A 277 25.33 -1.02 -2.27
CA ASP A 277 25.95 0.22 -2.76
C ASP A 277 25.19 0.79 -3.97
N ALA A 278 23.86 0.80 -3.87
CA ALA A 278 22.98 1.19 -4.97
C ALA A 278 23.18 2.65 -5.35
N HIS A 279 23.18 2.91 -6.65
CA HIS A 279 23.34 4.22 -7.26
C HIS A 279 22.59 4.22 -8.59
N GLY A 280 21.84 5.29 -8.86
CA GLY A 280 20.99 5.40 -10.04
C GLY A 280 19.81 4.41 -10.04
N THR A 281 19.02 4.44 -11.11
CA THR A 281 17.82 3.61 -11.24
C THR A 281 18.15 2.15 -11.51
N SER A 282 17.26 1.24 -11.10
CA SER A 282 17.38 -0.20 -11.32
C SER A 282 17.09 -0.61 -12.77
N TRP A 283 16.55 0.30 -13.58
CA TRP A 283 15.94 0.03 -14.89
C TRP A 283 16.52 0.87 -16.04
N GLY A 284 17.29 1.93 -15.75
CA GLY A 284 17.90 2.76 -16.79
C GLY A 284 18.95 2.02 -17.64
N GLY A 285 19.54 0.96 -17.11
CA GLY A 285 20.49 0.07 -17.81
C GLY A 285 19.85 -1.10 -18.56
N GLY A 286 18.52 -1.16 -18.66
CA GLY A 286 17.77 -2.26 -19.26
C GLY A 286 16.90 -3.02 -18.25
N THR A 287 16.58 -4.27 -18.56
CA THR A 287 15.71 -5.08 -17.71
C THR A 287 16.30 -5.24 -16.30
N PRO A 288 15.58 -4.83 -15.24
CA PRO A 288 16.06 -5.00 -13.87
C PRO A 288 16.25 -6.48 -13.54
N GLN A 289 17.24 -6.81 -12.72
CA GLN A 289 17.37 -8.16 -12.15
C GLN A 289 16.26 -8.39 -11.12
N GLY A 290 15.68 -9.60 -11.12
CA GLY A 290 14.59 -9.99 -10.23
C GLY A 290 13.88 -11.25 -10.72
N GLU A 291 12.81 -11.62 -10.03
CA GLU A 291 11.96 -12.77 -10.36
C GLU A 291 10.53 -12.30 -10.64
N SER A 292 9.85 -12.96 -11.58
CA SER A 292 8.43 -12.72 -11.85
C SER A 292 7.57 -13.87 -11.33
N ILE A 293 6.74 -13.58 -10.34
CA ILE A 293 5.83 -14.56 -9.73
C ILE A 293 4.45 -14.41 -10.39
N PRO A 294 3.89 -15.45 -11.02
CA PRO A 294 2.58 -15.37 -11.65
C PRO A 294 1.46 -15.19 -10.62
N LEU A 295 0.39 -14.49 -11.00
CA LEU A 295 -0.71 -14.15 -10.10
C LEU A 295 -1.43 -15.39 -9.52
N ASP A 296 -1.39 -16.54 -10.21
CA ASP A 296 -1.92 -17.82 -9.72
C ASP A 296 -1.17 -18.37 -8.49
N LYS A 297 -0.02 -17.78 -8.12
CA LYS A 297 0.69 -18.02 -6.86
C LYS A 297 0.35 -17.03 -5.75
N PHE A 298 -0.58 -16.10 -5.98
CA PHE A 298 -1.07 -15.16 -4.97
C PHE A 298 -2.50 -15.48 -4.57
N TYR A 299 -2.79 -15.47 -3.28
CA TYR A 299 -4.15 -15.30 -2.81
C TYR A 299 -4.55 -13.83 -2.98
N VAL A 300 -5.54 -13.58 -3.84
CA VAL A 300 -6.09 -12.24 -4.09
C VAL A 300 -7.11 -11.91 -2.99
N VAL A 301 -6.66 -11.17 -1.98
CA VAL A 301 -7.46 -10.81 -0.80
C VAL A 301 -8.47 -9.74 -1.21
N LYS A 302 -9.75 -10.03 -0.97
CA LYS A 302 -10.91 -9.15 -1.23
C LYS A 302 -11.75 -8.98 0.04
N PRO A 303 -12.59 -7.92 0.13
CA PRO A 303 -13.51 -7.76 1.25
C PRO A 303 -14.31 -9.04 1.52
N GLY A 304 -14.37 -9.44 2.79
CA GLY A 304 -14.97 -10.70 3.23
C GLY A 304 -13.96 -11.83 3.51
N ALA A 305 -12.70 -11.70 3.08
CA ALA A 305 -11.63 -12.60 3.50
C ALA A 305 -11.38 -12.49 5.02
N THR A 306 -11.25 -13.64 5.69
CA THR A 306 -10.91 -13.70 7.12
C THR A 306 -9.41 -13.86 7.30
N ALA A 307 -8.88 -13.49 8.46
CA ALA A 307 -7.47 -13.74 8.78
C ALA A 307 -7.13 -15.24 8.83
N GLU A 308 -8.10 -16.12 9.14
CA GLU A 308 -7.93 -17.57 9.01
C GLU A 308 -7.65 -17.99 7.57
N THR A 309 -8.43 -17.52 6.60
CA THR A 309 -8.22 -17.82 5.18
C THR A 309 -6.90 -17.23 4.67
N ILE A 310 -6.54 -16.02 5.10
CA ILE A 310 -5.28 -15.38 4.73
C ILE A 310 -4.08 -16.20 5.25
N ASN A 311 -4.11 -16.62 6.52
CA ASN A 311 -3.04 -17.44 7.11
C ASN A 311 -2.98 -18.83 6.46
N ALA A 312 -4.14 -19.42 6.13
CA ALA A 312 -4.20 -20.69 5.40
C ALA A 312 -3.52 -20.59 4.03
N ALA A 313 -3.72 -19.49 3.30
CA ALA A 313 -3.07 -19.24 2.01
C ALA A 313 -1.54 -19.20 2.13
N VAL A 314 -1.01 -18.47 3.13
CA VAL A 314 0.43 -18.42 3.39
C VAL A 314 0.97 -19.80 3.76
N LYS A 315 0.26 -20.55 4.62
CA LYS A 315 0.64 -21.92 4.98
C LYS A 315 0.64 -22.88 3.79
N GLN A 316 -0.25 -22.68 2.81
CA GLN A 316 -0.34 -23.45 1.58
C GLN A 316 0.75 -23.09 0.54
N GLY A 317 1.52 -22.03 0.77
CA GLY A 317 2.59 -21.59 -0.14
C GLY A 317 2.21 -20.43 -1.08
N LEU A 318 1.03 -19.83 -0.91
CA LEU A 318 0.64 -18.65 -1.70
C LEU A 318 1.22 -17.36 -1.13
N HIS A 319 1.56 -16.42 -2.00
CA HIS A 319 1.79 -15.02 -1.65
C HIS A 319 0.47 -14.29 -1.41
N LEU A 320 0.50 -13.03 -0.97
CA LEU A 320 -0.71 -12.25 -0.70
C LEU A 320 -0.75 -10.99 -1.58
N LEU A 321 -1.86 -10.78 -2.27
CA LEU A 321 -2.16 -9.54 -2.97
C LEU A 321 -3.45 -8.94 -2.41
N PHE A 322 -3.34 -7.89 -1.61
CA PHE A 322 -4.49 -7.18 -1.06
C PHE A 322 -5.03 -6.20 -2.09
N THR A 323 -6.25 -6.45 -2.56
CA THR A 323 -6.98 -5.52 -3.43
C THR A 323 -7.38 -4.25 -2.65
N PRO A 324 -7.75 -3.13 -3.29
CA PRO A 324 -8.09 -1.90 -2.57
C PRO A 324 -9.34 -2.09 -1.70
N GLY A 325 -9.17 -1.99 -0.37
CA GLY A 325 -10.24 -2.18 0.60
C GLY A 325 -9.77 -1.97 2.05
N VAL A 326 -10.71 -2.00 2.98
CA VAL A 326 -10.47 -1.98 4.43
C VAL A 326 -10.85 -3.34 4.99
N TYR A 327 -9.89 -4.01 5.61
CA TYR A 327 -9.95 -5.41 6.03
C TYR A 327 -9.90 -5.50 7.55
N HIS A 328 -11.02 -5.89 8.16
CA HIS A 328 -11.08 -6.17 9.58
C HIS A 328 -10.58 -7.59 9.86
N VAL A 329 -9.72 -7.73 10.86
CA VAL A 329 -9.15 -9.02 11.26
C VAL A 329 -9.27 -9.23 12.76
N ASP A 330 -9.80 -10.37 13.17
CA ASP A 330 -10.01 -10.76 14.57
C ASP A 330 -8.87 -11.60 15.15
N ARG A 331 -7.86 -11.90 14.32
CA ARG A 331 -6.59 -12.55 14.68
C ARG A 331 -5.46 -12.01 13.82
N THR A 332 -4.24 -12.23 14.29
CA THR A 332 -3.02 -11.80 13.60
C THR A 332 -2.86 -12.53 12.27
N ILE A 333 -2.50 -11.78 11.22
CA ILE A 333 -2.01 -12.34 9.98
C ILE A 333 -0.54 -12.74 10.18
N ASP A 334 -0.25 -14.03 10.12
CA ASP A 334 1.09 -14.59 10.36
C ASP A 334 1.78 -14.88 9.02
N ILE A 335 2.90 -14.20 8.78
CA ILE A 335 3.76 -14.40 7.61
C ILE A 335 5.02 -15.16 8.07
N ASP A 336 4.93 -16.49 8.08
CA ASP A 336 5.99 -17.39 8.61
C ASP A 336 6.52 -18.36 7.53
N ARG A 337 6.56 -17.88 6.28
CA ARG A 337 7.19 -18.57 5.16
C ARG A 337 8.18 -17.62 4.51
N ALA A 338 9.42 -18.07 4.33
CA ALA A 338 10.45 -17.29 3.68
C ALA A 338 10.00 -16.80 2.29
N ASP A 339 10.49 -15.62 1.90
CA ASP A 339 10.24 -14.99 0.59
C ASP A 339 8.75 -14.71 0.29
N THR A 340 7.88 -14.69 1.31
CA THR A 340 6.47 -14.37 1.12
C THR A 340 6.27 -12.90 0.77
N VAL A 341 6.01 -12.62 -0.51
CA VAL A 341 5.50 -11.31 -0.94
C VAL A 341 4.10 -11.05 -0.38
N VAL A 342 3.95 -9.92 0.32
CA VAL A 342 2.67 -9.32 0.68
C VAL A 342 2.57 -7.94 0.03
N LEU A 343 1.77 -7.84 -1.04
CA LEU A 343 1.62 -6.63 -1.84
C LEU A 343 0.21 -6.04 -1.65
N GLY A 344 0.11 -4.74 -1.38
CA GLY A 344 -1.16 -4.02 -1.31
C GLY A 344 -1.36 -3.11 -2.52
N LEU A 345 -2.59 -3.08 -3.04
CA LEU A 345 -3.04 -2.17 -4.08
C LEU A 345 -3.94 -1.08 -3.48
N GLY A 346 -3.85 0.14 -4.00
CA GLY A 346 -4.78 1.23 -3.68
C GLY A 346 -4.94 1.51 -2.17
N TYR A 347 -3.85 1.50 -1.40
CA TYR A 347 -3.88 1.70 0.06
C TYR A 347 -4.78 0.71 0.82
N ALA A 348 -4.75 -0.57 0.43
CA ALA A 348 -5.30 -1.66 1.24
C ALA A 348 -4.94 -1.50 2.72
N THR A 349 -5.96 -1.51 3.59
CA THR A 349 -5.83 -1.17 5.01
C THR A 349 -6.27 -2.34 5.86
N ILE A 350 -5.43 -2.82 6.78
CA ILE A 350 -5.80 -3.86 7.74
C ILE A 350 -6.12 -3.18 9.07
N VAL A 351 -7.30 -3.48 9.64
CA VAL A 351 -7.77 -2.98 10.94
C VAL A 351 -7.85 -4.17 11.89
N PRO A 352 -6.98 -4.25 12.92
CA PRO A 352 -7.07 -5.30 13.92
C PRO A 352 -8.23 -5.04 14.88
N ASP A 353 -9.14 -6.00 14.98
CA ASP A 353 -10.22 -6.00 15.97
C ASP A 353 -9.73 -6.58 17.30
N ASN A 354 -10.46 -6.28 18.38
CA ASN A 354 -10.26 -6.92 19.69
C ASN A 354 -8.83 -6.79 20.27
N GLY A 355 -8.05 -5.81 19.81
CA GLY A 355 -6.69 -5.55 20.29
C GLY A 355 -5.64 -6.55 19.78
N VAL A 356 -5.92 -7.31 18.72
CA VAL A 356 -4.93 -8.21 18.13
C VAL A 356 -3.82 -7.43 17.42
N THR A 357 -2.67 -8.05 17.21
CA THR A 357 -1.68 -7.51 16.27
C THR A 357 -2.17 -7.72 14.85
N ALA A 358 -2.13 -6.70 13.99
CA ALA A 358 -2.65 -6.80 12.62
C ALA A 358 -1.89 -7.84 11.78
N MET A 359 -0.55 -7.76 11.78
CA MET A 359 0.32 -8.66 11.04
C MET A 359 1.61 -8.91 11.83
N LYS A 360 2.10 -10.13 11.79
CA LYS A 360 3.39 -10.54 12.36
C LYS A 360 4.19 -11.29 11.30
N VAL A 361 5.43 -10.87 11.08
CA VAL A 361 6.39 -11.61 10.26
C VAL A 361 7.23 -12.48 11.19
N GLY A 362 7.44 -13.74 10.84
CA GLY A 362 8.27 -14.68 11.58
C GLY A 362 9.77 -14.44 11.39
N ASP A 363 10.60 -15.26 12.04
CA ASP A 363 12.06 -15.23 11.89
C ASP A 363 12.47 -15.99 10.61
N VAL A 364 12.09 -15.44 9.47
CA VAL A 364 12.30 -16.03 8.13
C VAL A 364 13.00 -15.03 7.20
N ASP A 365 13.77 -15.55 6.24
CA ASP A 365 14.39 -14.74 5.19
C ASP A 365 13.34 -14.17 4.22
N GLY A 366 13.73 -13.14 3.45
CA GLY A 366 12.89 -12.51 2.42
C GLY A 366 12.45 -11.12 2.78
#